data_AF-A0A1B8DW56-F1
#
_entry.id   AF-A0A1B8DW56-F1
#
_cell.length_a   1.000
_cell.length_b   1.000
_cell.length_c   1.000
_cell.angle_alpha   90.00
_cell.angle_beta   90.00
_cell.angle_gamma   90.00
#
_symmetry.space_group_name_H-M   'P 1'
#
loop_
_entity.id
_entity.type
_entity.pdbx_description
1 polymer ?
#
loop_
_entity_poly.entity_id
_entity_poly.type
_entity_poly.pdbx_seq_one_letter_code
_entity_poly.pdbx_strand_id
1 'polypeptide(L)'
;MPGNKYRVYVTAFVRDGISTRYELEPQYGFAMYHWGIWVELKNGGGKGLLFHVQEHPPMNSASGRIPGGWKFEPRTSNALISQRLVGRLMIGKLPSGNGFDDIERFLASSLRLQREQMRTASHG
;
A
#
# COMPACT_ATOMS: atom_id res chain seq x y z
N MET A 1 26.03 5.39 15.19
CA MET A 1 25.21 4.22 15.62
C MET A 1 24.66 3.45 14.41
N PRO A 2 25.32 2.37 13.96
CA PRO A 2 24.93 1.62 12.77
C PRO A 2 23.93 0.51 13.14
N GLY A 3 22.67 0.84 13.39
CA GLY A 3 21.71 -0.18 13.88
C GLY A 3 20.28 -0.06 13.40
N ASN A 4 19.75 1.16 13.29
CA ASN A 4 18.30 1.37 13.26
C ASN A 4 17.79 2.06 11.98
N LYS A 5 18.36 1.70 10.83
CA LYS A 5 17.89 2.25 9.54
C LYS A 5 16.56 1.60 9.16
N TYR A 6 15.66 2.41 8.62
CA TYR A 6 14.48 1.91 7.95
C TYR A 6 14.87 1.15 6.68
N ARG A 7 14.10 0.12 6.38
CA ARG A 7 14.20 -0.70 5.17
C ARG A 7 12.92 -0.50 4.37
N VAL A 8 13.09 -0.47 3.05
CA VAL A 8 11.99 -0.36 2.10
C VAL A 8 11.83 -1.71 1.42
N TYR A 9 10.59 -2.16 1.32
CA TYR A 9 10.22 -3.40 0.67
C TYR A 9 9.14 -3.17 -0.37
N VAL A 10 9.18 -3.95 -1.44
CA VAL A 10 7.99 -4.24 -2.24
C VAL A 10 7.32 -5.45 -1.60
N THR A 11 6.01 -5.39 -1.43
CA THR A 11 5.23 -6.41 -0.74
C THR A 11 4.11 -6.90 -1.63
N ALA A 12 3.81 -8.20 -1.57
CA ALA A 12 2.72 -8.82 -2.31
C ALA A 12 1.70 -9.43 -1.33
N PHE A 13 0.43 -9.26 -1.63
CA PHE A 13 -0.70 -9.71 -0.83
C PHE A 13 -1.69 -10.49 -1.69
N VAL A 14 -2.42 -11.41 -1.06
CA VAL A 14 -3.58 -12.04 -1.68
C VAL A 14 -4.72 -11.02 -1.84
N ARG A 15 -5.43 -11.12 -2.97
CA ARG A 15 -6.70 -10.46 -3.27
C ARG A 15 -7.82 -11.45 -3.00
N ASP A 16 -8.71 -11.08 -2.08
CA ASP A 16 -9.85 -11.90 -1.71
C ASP A 16 -10.70 -12.22 -2.96
N GLY A 17 -11.06 -13.49 -3.14
CA GLY A 17 -11.87 -13.95 -4.27
C GLY A 17 -11.14 -14.03 -5.62
N ILE A 18 -9.85 -13.66 -5.69
CA ILE A 18 -9.04 -13.74 -6.91
C ILE A 18 -7.81 -14.63 -6.70
N SER A 19 -6.90 -14.32 -5.76
CA SER A 19 -5.65 -15.07 -5.61
C SER A 19 -5.83 -16.53 -5.23
N THR A 20 -6.97 -16.88 -4.66
CA THR A 20 -7.28 -18.25 -4.23
C THR A 20 -7.94 -19.10 -5.32
N ARG A 21 -8.19 -18.53 -6.51
CA ARG A 21 -8.91 -19.17 -7.62
C ARG A 21 -7.96 -19.42 -8.79
N TYR A 22 -7.36 -20.61 -8.83
CA TYR A 22 -6.37 -20.98 -9.84
C TYR A 22 -6.90 -20.86 -11.27
N GLU A 23 -8.20 -21.05 -11.47
CA GLU A 23 -8.86 -20.95 -12.78
C GLU A 23 -8.82 -19.53 -13.37
N LEU A 24 -8.56 -18.51 -12.54
CA LEU A 24 -8.43 -17.11 -12.96
C LEU A 24 -7.01 -16.75 -13.40
N GLU A 25 -6.02 -17.64 -13.22
CA GLU A 25 -4.62 -17.39 -13.60
C GLU A 25 -4.42 -17.04 -15.07
N PRO A 26 -5.05 -17.74 -16.05
CA PRO A 26 -4.90 -17.38 -17.46
C PRO A 26 -5.39 -15.96 -17.79
N GLN A 27 -6.36 -15.44 -17.02
CA GLN A 27 -6.93 -14.11 -17.23
C GLN A 27 -6.15 -13.02 -16.51
N TYR A 28 -5.75 -13.29 -15.26
CA TYR A 28 -5.20 -12.26 -14.38
C TYR A 28 -3.67 -12.34 -14.21
N GLY A 29 -3.04 -13.50 -14.41
CA GLY A 29 -1.62 -13.72 -14.17
C GLY A 29 -1.16 -13.12 -12.84
N PHE A 30 -0.13 -12.27 -12.86
CA PHE A 30 0.36 -11.61 -11.63
C PHE A 30 -0.60 -10.55 -11.05
N ALA A 31 -1.58 -10.06 -11.81
CA ALA A 31 -2.63 -9.17 -11.30
C ALA A 31 -3.60 -9.89 -10.35
N MET A 32 -3.48 -11.21 -10.19
CA MET A 32 -4.16 -11.94 -9.12
C MET A 32 -3.72 -11.48 -7.73
N TYR A 33 -2.56 -10.85 -7.59
CA TYR A 33 -2.03 -10.35 -6.33
C TYR A 33 -2.14 -8.84 -6.24
N HIS A 34 -2.19 -8.34 -5.01
CA HIS A 34 -2.08 -6.93 -4.71
C HIS A 34 -0.65 -6.60 -4.25
N TRP A 35 -0.13 -5.41 -4.55
CA TRP A 35 1.20 -5.02 -4.12
C TRP A 35 1.23 -3.66 -3.42
N GLY A 36 2.26 -3.44 -2.61
CA GLY A 36 2.47 -2.17 -1.92
C GLY A 36 3.91 -1.95 -1.51
N ILE A 37 4.23 -0.72 -1.15
CA ILE A 37 5.52 -0.34 -0.57
C ILE A 37 5.41 -0.41 0.95
N TRP A 38 6.33 -1.13 1.58
CA TRP A 38 6.38 -1.28 3.03
C TRP A 38 7.66 -0.70 3.58
N VAL A 39 7.54 0.13 4.60
CA VAL A 39 8.68 0.74 5.28
C VAL A 39 8.67 0.32 6.74
N GLU A 40 9.75 -0.33 7.19
CA GLU A 40 9.90 -0.75 8.59
C GLU A 40 11.31 -0.54 9.12
N LEU A 41 11.42 -0.40 10.44
CA LEU A 41 12.71 -0.42 11.11
C LEU A 41 13.35 -1.80 10.98
N LYS A 42 14.67 -1.85 10.72
CA LYS A 42 15.44 -3.10 10.63
C LYS A 42 15.16 -4.08 11.80
N ASN A 43 14.96 -3.56 13.00
CA ASN A 43 14.68 -4.34 14.21
C ASN A 43 13.25 -4.09 14.75
N GLY A 44 12.33 -3.62 13.89
CA GLY A 44 10.96 -3.23 14.27
C GLY A 44 9.98 -4.39 14.47
N GLY A 45 10.44 -5.65 14.42
CA GLY A 45 9.59 -6.82 14.63
C GLY A 45 8.44 -6.93 13.62
N GLY A 46 8.67 -6.54 12.36
CA GLY A 46 7.67 -6.60 11.29
C GLY A 46 6.63 -5.48 11.31
N LYS A 47 6.66 -4.56 12.28
CA LYS A 47 5.79 -3.37 12.29
C LYS A 47 6.32 -2.34 11.31
N GLY A 48 5.44 -1.80 10.47
CA GLY A 48 5.81 -0.80 9.49
C GLY A 48 4.62 -0.01 8.96
N LEU A 49 4.94 0.91 8.07
CA LEU A 49 3.97 1.69 7.31
C LEU A 49 3.86 1.08 5.91
N LEU A 50 2.64 0.69 5.54
CA LEU A 50 2.30 0.15 4.24
C LEU A 50 1.64 1.24 3.40
N PHE A 51 2.15 1.45 2.20
CA PHE A 51 1.61 2.33 1.19
C PHE A 51 1.12 1.46 0.03
N HIS A 52 -0.19 1.38 -0.15
CA HIS A 52 -0.76 0.47 -1.13
C HIS A 52 -2.10 0.98 -1.66
N VAL A 53 -2.49 0.51 -2.84
CA VAL A 53 -3.79 0.81 -3.43
C VAL A 53 -4.80 -0.28 -3.07
N GLN A 54 -5.67 -0.06 -2.10
CA GLN A 54 -6.68 -1.03 -1.75
C GLN A 54 -7.96 -0.79 -2.56
N GLU A 55 -8.63 -1.85 -3.00
CA GLU A 55 -9.98 -1.76 -3.52
C GLU A 55 -10.96 -1.63 -2.35
N HIS A 56 -11.72 -0.55 -2.32
CA HIS A 56 -12.77 -0.32 -1.33
C HIS A 56 -14.13 -0.62 -1.94
N PRO A 57 -14.98 -1.42 -1.27
CA PRO A 57 -16.34 -1.62 -1.73
C PRO A 57 -17.13 -0.31 -1.64
N PRO A 58 -18.16 -0.11 -2.49
CA PRO A 58 -19.10 0.98 -2.31
C PRO A 58 -19.79 0.86 -0.95
N MET A 59 -20.00 1.99 -0.28
CA MET A 59 -20.64 2.06 1.03
C MET A 59 -21.82 3.01 0.99
N ASN A 60 -22.86 2.72 1.77
CA ASN A 60 -23.96 3.67 1.99
C ASN A 60 -23.61 4.55 3.20
N SER A 61 -23.78 5.86 3.07
CA SER A 61 -23.69 6.82 4.19
C SER A 61 -24.98 7.65 4.28
N ALA A 62 -25.16 8.37 5.40
CA ALA A 62 -26.27 9.29 5.59
C ALA A 62 -26.32 10.41 4.52
N SER A 63 -25.20 10.67 3.85
CA SER A 63 -25.06 11.64 2.76
C SER A 63 -25.16 11.03 1.35
N GLY A 64 -25.50 9.74 1.23
CA GLY A 64 -25.66 9.03 -0.04
C GLY A 64 -24.66 7.89 -0.25
N ARG A 65 -24.59 7.38 -1.48
CA ARG A 65 -23.68 6.29 -1.83
C ARG A 65 -22.26 6.82 -1.99
N ILE A 66 -21.34 6.34 -1.14
CA ILE A 66 -19.90 6.51 -1.34
C ILE A 66 -19.48 5.49 -2.41
N PRO A 67 -19.04 5.92 -3.59
CA PRO A 67 -18.61 4.99 -4.63
C PRO A 67 -17.42 4.16 -4.14
N GLY A 68 -17.41 2.89 -4.54
CA GLY A 68 -16.27 2.02 -4.36
C GLY A 68 -15.16 2.35 -5.35
N GLY A 69 -14.06 1.62 -5.26
CA GLY A 69 -12.94 1.74 -6.19
C GLY A 69 -11.60 1.70 -5.48
N TRP A 70 -10.56 1.89 -6.28
CA TRP A 70 -9.18 1.83 -5.84
C TRP A 70 -8.77 3.11 -5.12
N LYS A 71 -8.27 2.98 -3.88
CA LYS A 71 -7.75 4.10 -3.09
C LYS A 71 -6.34 3.77 -2.64
N PHE A 72 -5.43 4.70 -2.88
CA PHE A 72 -4.11 4.65 -2.27
C PHE A 72 -4.20 5.20 -0.85
N GLU A 73 -3.81 4.38 0.12
CA GLU A 73 -3.87 4.75 1.53
C GLU A 73 -2.60 4.29 2.26
N PRO A 74 -2.00 5.15 3.09
CA PRO A 74 -0.99 4.74 4.06
C PRO A 74 -1.68 4.06 5.26
N ARG A 75 -1.14 2.92 5.69
CA ARG A 75 -1.68 2.17 6.83
C ARG A 75 -0.54 1.61 7.69
N THR A 76 -0.62 1.83 9.00
CA THR A 76 0.22 1.09 9.94
C THR A 76 -0.17 -0.38 9.92
N SER A 77 0.82 -1.25 9.71
CA SER A 77 0.60 -2.68 9.53
C SER A 77 1.71 -3.48 10.20
N ASN A 78 1.50 -4.79 10.33
CA ASN A 78 2.48 -5.71 10.87
C ASN A 78 2.56 -6.97 10.01
N ALA A 79 3.73 -7.18 9.40
CA ALA A 79 3.97 -8.28 8.47
C ALA A 79 3.93 -9.65 9.14
N LEU A 80 4.23 -9.75 10.44
CA LEU A 80 4.25 -11.03 11.16
C LEU A 80 2.84 -11.59 11.42
N ILE A 81 1.83 -10.73 11.42
CA ILE A 81 0.44 -11.12 11.72
C ILE A 81 -0.49 -10.93 10.52
N SER A 82 0.03 -10.47 9.38
CA SER A 82 -0.76 -10.26 8.19
C SER A 82 -1.03 -11.60 7.50
N GLN A 83 -2.25 -12.11 7.67
CA GLN A 83 -2.69 -13.36 7.02
C GLN A 83 -2.73 -13.27 5.50
N ARG A 84 -2.74 -12.05 4.94
CA ARG A 84 -2.79 -11.81 3.49
C ARG A 84 -1.42 -11.64 2.85
N LEU A 85 -0.36 -11.47 3.64
CA LEU A 85 0.97 -11.20 3.11
C LEU A 85 1.57 -12.48 2.51
N VAL A 86 1.81 -12.46 1.19
CA VAL A 86 2.48 -13.56 0.49
C VAL A 86 4.00 -13.47 0.68
N GLY A 87 4.54 -12.25 0.57
CA GLY A 87 5.98 -12.05 0.67
C GLY A 87 6.41 -10.60 0.56
N ARG A 88 7.68 -10.35 0.89
CA ARG A 88 8.31 -9.03 0.85
C ARG A 88 9.72 -9.12 0.27
N LEU A 89 10.02 -8.27 -0.70
CA LEU A 89 11.35 -8.12 -1.29
C LEU A 89 11.97 -6.81 -0.81
N MET A 90 13.11 -6.87 -0.12
CA MET A 90 13.83 -5.67 0.34
C MET A 90 14.51 -5.01 -0.85
N ILE A 91 14.13 -3.76 -1.14
CA ILE A 91 14.66 -3.01 -2.29
C ILE A 91 15.61 -1.88 -1.89
N GLY A 92 15.67 -1.54 -0.59
CA GLY A 92 16.53 -0.47 -0.16
C GLY A 92 16.53 -0.21 1.34
N LYS A 93 17.38 0.75 1.72
CA LYS A 93 17.52 1.27 3.08
C LYS A 93 17.34 2.78 3.01
N LEU A 94 16.62 3.35 3.96
CA LEU A 94 16.52 4.79 4.07
C LEU A 94 17.77 5.38 4.72
N PRO A 95 18.13 6.63 4.36
CA PRO A 95 19.12 7.39 5.11
C PRO A 95 18.76 7.44 6.60
N SER A 96 19.77 7.50 7.45
CA SER A 96 19.56 7.77 8.88
C SER A 96 19.03 9.19 9.08
N GLY A 97 18.29 9.41 10.17
CA GLY A 97 17.63 10.70 10.44
C GLY A 97 16.18 10.69 9.95
N ASN A 98 15.77 11.76 9.26
CA ASN A 98 14.37 12.01 8.87
C ASN A 98 13.89 11.23 7.64
N GLY A 99 14.67 10.26 7.13
CA GLY A 99 14.36 9.59 5.86
C GLY A 99 12.99 8.90 5.84
N PHE A 100 12.46 8.50 6.99
CA PHE A 100 11.09 7.97 7.11
C PHE A 100 10.03 9.07 6.90
N ASP A 101 10.13 10.16 7.66
CA ASP A 101 9.22 11.30 7.58
C ASP A 101 9.24 11.93 6.17
N ASP A 102 10.42 11.96 5.53
CA ASP A 102 10.58 12.47 4.16
C ASP A 102 9.86 11.59 3.13
N ILE A 103 9.93 10.25 3.26
CA ILE A 103 9.19 9.33 2.40
C ILE A 103 7.69 9.42 2.65
N GLU A 104 7.27 9.45 3.91
CA GLU A 104 5.86 9.60 4.25
C GLU A 104 5.31 10.90 3.65
N ARG A 105 6.04 12.01 3.78
CA ARG A 105 5.66 13.30 3.20
C ARG A 105 5.67 13.27 1.68
N PHE A 106 6.67 12.64 1.06
CA PHE A 106 6.74 12.49 -0.39
C PHE A 106 5.51 11.72 -0.91
N LEU A 107 5.24 10.53 -0.37
CA LEU A 107 4.11 9.70 -0.78
C LEU A 107 2.76 10.37 -0.48
N ALA A 108 2.63 11.10 0.64
CA ALA A 108 1.45 11.89 0.96
C ALA A 108 1.24 13.09 0.01
N SER A 109 2.32 13.72 -0.46
CA SER A 109 2.24 14.82 -1.44
C SER A 109 1.80 14.32 -2.82
N SER A 110 2.28 13.15 -3.26
CA SER A 110 1.83 12.52 -4.51
C SER A 110 0.33 12.20 -4.48
N LEU A 111 -0.20 11.78 -3.33
CA LEU A 111 -1.64 11.57 -3.14
C LEU A 111 -2.47 12.83 -3.31
N ARG A 112 -1.97 13.95 -2.78
CA ARG A 112 -2.65 15.23 -2.87
C ARG A 112 -2.70 15.73 -4.31
N LEU A 113 -1.59 15.60 -5.05
CA LEU A 113 -1.51 15.96 -6.47
C LEU A 113 -2.50 15.14 -7.33
N GLN A 114 -2.64 13.83 -7.09
CA GLN A 114 -3.64 13.02 -7.79
C GLN A 114 -5.07 13.49 -7.52
N ARG A 115 -5.40 13.88 -6.27
CA ARG A 115 -6.74 14.38 -5.93
C ARG A 115 -7.05 15.72 -6.59
N GLU A 116 -6.07 16.60 -6.71
CA GLU A 116 -6.20 17.89 -7.39
C GLU A 116 -6.41 17.70 -8.91
N GLN A 117 -5.63 16.82 -9.55
CA GLN A 117 -5.79 16.49 -10.98
C GLN A 117 -7.13 15.83 -11.31
N MET A 118 -7.63 14.93 -10.46
CA MET A 118 -8.94 14.30 -10.65
C MET A 118 -10.09 15.31 -10.51
N ARG A 119 -9.96 16.32 -9.64
CA ARG A 119 -10.96 17.41 -9.51
C ARG A 119 -10.99 18.31 -10.73
N THR A 120 -9.85 18.60 -11.36
CA THR A 120 -9.79 19.40 -12.58
C THR A 120 -10.31 18.66 -13.81
N ALA A 121 -10.11 17.33 -13.88
CA ALA A 121 -10.59 16.51 -14.99
C ALA A 121 -12.11 16.24 -14.98
N SER A 122 -12.77 16.37 -13.83
CA SER A 122 -14.22 16.17 -13.70
C SER A 122 -15.07 17.42 -14.02
N HIS A 123 -14.44 18.53 -14.39
CA HIS A 123 -15.09 19.81 -14.73
C HIS A 123 -14.77 20.29 -16.16
N GLY A 124 -14.22 19.41 -17.01
CA GLY A 124 -13.92 19.67 -18.42
C GLY A 124 -14.81 18.89 -19.36
#